data_AF-A0A0P0Y6C9-F1
#
_entry.id   AF-A0A0P0Y6C9-F1
#
_cell.length_a   1.000
_cell.length_b   1.000
_cell.length_c   1.000
_cell.angle_alpha   90.00
_cell.angle_beta   90.00
_cell.angle_gamma   90.00
#
_symmetry.space_group_name_H-M   'P 1'
#
loop_
_entity.id
_entity.type
_entity.pdbx_description
1 polymer ?
#
loop_
_entity_poly.entity_id
_entity_poly.type
_entity_poly.pdbx_seq_one_letter_code
_entity_poly.pdbx_strand_id
1 'polypeptide(L)'
;VDDYLRNLSADVIARACFGSSFTKGEEIFCKLRQLQKVIAQQDSFVGLSALWKYLPTKSNQEIQMLDEQVRLLILDVAKEQHHYQDSHNSLVNAIIDGAQDGRSAAEAEDFIVGNCKTIYFGGHESTAVTAIWCLMLLATHSEAMEVCRGRSTLDVDALRRLKIVTMVIQETLRLYPPASVMMQEALTDVKLGNIEVPRGTIVQVPRLMLHLDKEAWGADADEFRPDRFANGVAAACRAAHMYVPFGHGPRTCIGQNLAMAELKVVLARLLTKFAFSPSPRYRHSPAFRLTIEPGFGLPLMVTKLP
;
A
#
# COMPACT_ATOMS: atom_id res chain seq x y z
N VAL A 1 11.12 4.40 -13.41
CA VAL A 1 11.08 3.39 -12.33
C VAL A 1 9.68 3.27 -11.75
N ASP A 2 8.99 4.41 -11.58
CA ASP A 2 7.62 4.54 -11.09
C ASP A 2 6.59 3.55 -11.69
N ASP A 3 6.38 3.58 -13.02
CA ASP A 3 5.42 2.68 -13.68
C ASP A 3 5.85 1.21 -13.63
N TYR A 4 7.16 0.94 -13.74
CA TYR A 4 7.69 -0.42 -13.67
C TYR A 4 7.43 -1.09 -12.31
N LEU A 5 7.60 -0.35 -11.21
CA LEU A 5 7.35 -0.88 -9.87
C LEU A 5 5.86 -1.09 -9.58
N ARG A 6 5.00 -0.21 -10.10
CA ARG A 6 3.55 -0.43 -10.04
C ARG A 6 3.14 -1.66 -10.84
N ASN A 7 3.57 -1.78 -12.09
CA ASN A 7 3.28 -2.97 -12.91
C ASN A 7 3.81 -4.25 -12.27
N LEU A 8 4.98 -4.21 -11.62
CA LEU A 8 5.52 -5.33 -10.87
C LEU A 8 4.64 -5.71 -9.69
N SER A 9 4.23 -4.75 -8.86
CA SER A 9 3.39 -5.02 -7.69
C SER A 9 2.00 -5.53 -8.10
N ALA A 10 1.51 -5.07 -9.24
CA ALA A 10 0.26 -5.51 -9.85
C ALA A 10 0.35 -6.99 -10.24
N ASP A 11 1.43 -7.38 -10.92
CA ASP A 11 1.70 -8.77 -11.28
C ASP A 11 1.83 -9.67 -10.05
N VAL A 12 2.55 -9.20 -9.01
CA VAL A 12 2.73 -9.96 -7.77
C VAL A 12 1.38 -10.26 -7.13
N ILE A 13 0.49 -9.28 -7.00
CA ILE A 13 -0.82 -9.49 -6.39
C ILE A 13 -1.74 -10.33 -7.27
N ALA A 14 -1.79 -10.07 -8.57
CA ALA A 14 -2.59 -10.87 -9.50
C ALA A 14 -2.23 -12.37 -9.39
N ARG A 15 -0.94 -12.69 -9.33
CA ARG A 15 -0.46 -14.07 -9.19
C ARG A 15 -0.66 -14.63 -7.78
N ALA A 16 -0.22 -13.90 -6.76
CA ALA A 16 -0.18 -14.41 -5.39
C ALA A 16 -1.56 -14.51 -4.75
N CYS A 17 -2.48 -13.58 -5.05
CA CYS A 17 -3.81 -13.55 -4.46
C CYS A 17 -4.87 -14.17 -5.37
N PHE A 18 -4.80 -13.95 -6.68
CA PHE A 18 -5.90 -14.27 -7.59
C PHE A 18 -5.62 -15.43 -8.54
N GLY A 19 -4.38 -15.95 -8.58
CA GLY A 19 -4.00 -17.03 -9.49
C GLY A 19 -4.28 -16.69 -10.97
N SER A 20 -4.47 -15.41 -11.29
CA SER A 20 -4.98 -14.96 -12.57
C SER A 20 -3.85 -14.59 -13.52
N SER A 21 -4.17 -14.49 -14.82
CA SER A 21 -3.23 -14.01 -15.82
C SER A 21 -2.94 -12.52 -15.60
N PHE A 22 -1.67 -12.14 -15.79
CA PHE A 22 -1.18 -10.76 -15.66
C PHE A 22 -2.06 -9.74 -16.39
N THR A 23 -2.59 -10.09 -17.57
CA THR A 23 -3.36 -9.19 -18.44
C THR A 23 -4.69 -8.74 -17.85
N LYS A 24 -5.46 -9.62 -17.18
CA LYS A 24 -6.73 -9.22 -16.56
C LYS A 24 -6.51 -8.42 -15.28
N GLY A 25 -5.50 -8.81 -14.50
CA GLY A 25 -5.06 -8.02 -13.35
C GLY A 25 -4.70 -6.60 -13.78
N GLU A 26 -3.86 -6.44 -14.81
CA GLU A 26 -3.43 -5.15 -15.35
C GLU A 26 -4.61 -4.23 -15.71
N GLU A 27 -5.65 -4.77 -16.35
CA GLU A 27 -6.86 -4.00 -16.64
C GLU A 27 -7.56 -3.52 -15.35
N ILE A 28 -7.77 -4.41 -14.37
CA ILE A 28 -8.36 -4.06 -13.07
C ILE A 28 -7.54 -2.95 -12.39
N PHE A 29 -6.21 -3.07 -12.33
CA PHE A 29 -5.34 -2.06 -11.70
C PHE A 29 -5.37 -0.73 -12.44
N CYS A 30 -5.42 -0.75 -13.77
CA CYS A 30 -5.55 0.46 -14.58
C CYS A 30 -6.86 1.20 -14.26
N LYS A 31 -7.99 0.48 -14.22
CA LYS A 31 -9.30 1.05 -13.86
C LYS A 31 -9.34 1.54 -12.43
N LEU A 32 -8.78 0.79 -11.47
CA LEU A 32 -8.68 1.21 -10.08
C LEU A 32 -7.86 2.49 -9.91
N ARG A 33 -6.78 2.66 -10.68
CA ARG A 33 -5.98 3.88 -10.66
C ARG A 33 -6.73 5.07 -11.27
N GLN A 34 -7.43 4.86 -12.38
CA GLN A 34 -8.30 5.89 -12.95
C GLN A 34 -9.35 6.32 -11.92
N LEU A 35 -9.99 5.35 -11.27
CA LEU A 35 -10.98 5.59 -10.21
C LEU A 35 -10.37 6.38 -9.05
N GLN A 36 -9.20 5.98 -8.56
CA GLN A 36 -8.47 6.70 -7.51
C GLN A 36 -8.16 8.14 -7.90
N LYS A 37 -7.72 8.38 -9.15
CA LYS A 37 -7.39 9.71 -9.64
C LYS A 37 -8.64 10.60 -9.68
N VAL A 38 -9.75 10.09 -10.20
CA VAL A 38 -11.02 10.84 -10.26
C VAL A 38 -11.53 11.15 -8.86
N ILE A 39 -11.50 10.17 -7.94
CA ILE A 39 -11.88 10.35 -6.53
C ILE A 39 -11.00 11.40 -5.85
N ALA A 40 -9.68 11.33 -6.02
CA ALA A 40 -8.74 12.26 -5.39
C ALA A 40 -8.80 13.69 -5.94
N GLN A 41 -9.37 13.87 -7.14
CA GLN A 41 -9.60 15.16 -7.78
C GLN A 41 -10.95 15.77 -7.42
N GLN A 42 -11.84 15.04 -6.73
CA GLN A 42 -13.06 15.63 -6.21
C GLN A 42 -12.69 16.61 -5.08
N ASP A 43 -13.08 17.88 -5.25
CA ASP A 43 -12.79 18.94 -4.28
C ASP A 43 -13.19 18.53 -2.86
N SER A 44 -12.43 19.00 -1.86
CA SER A 44 -12.66 18.80 -0.42
C SER A 44 -14.06 19.20 0.07
N PHE A 45 -14.86 19.85 -0.77
CA PHE A 45 -16.28 20.14 -0.59
C PHE A 45 -17.19 18.90 -0.62
N VAL A 46 -16.70 17.70 -0.99
CA VAL A 46 -17.46 16.44 -0.90
C VAL A 46 -17.97 16.16 0.52
N GLY A 47 -17.32 16.72 1.55
CA GLY A 47 -17.78 16.65 2.93
C GLY A 47 -19.09 17.41 3.25
N LEU A 48 -19.63 18.23 2.33
CA LEU A 48 -20.76 19.12 2.62
C LEU A 48 -22.14 18.57 2.24
N SER A 49 -22.27 17.43 1.56
CA SER A 49 -23.49 16.61 1.64
C SER A 49 -23.31 15.20 1.06
N ALA A 50 -23.88 14.21 1.74
CA ALA A 50 -24.05 12.85 1.19
C ALA A 50 -24.88 12.82 -0.12
N LEU A 51 -25.51 13.94 -0.51
CA LEU A 51 -26.27 14.08 -1.74
C LEU A 51 -25.38 14.32 -2.97
N TRP A 52 -24.17 14.85 -2.77
CA TRP A 52 -23.27 15.22 -3.88
C TRP A 52 -22.85 14.01 -4.72
N LYS A 53 -22.69 12.83 -4.09
CA LYS A 53 -22.39 11.56 -4.78
C LYS A 53 -23.52 11.07 -5.70
N TYR A 54 -24.75 11.54 -5.50
CA TYR A 54 -25.92 11.16 -6.31
C TYR A 54 -26.23 12.16 -7.42
N LEU A 55 -25.55 13.32 -7.45
CA LEU A 55 -25.70 14.28 -8.53
C LEU A 55 -25.10 13.72 -9.83
N PRO A 56 -25.75 13.89 -10.99
CA PRO A 56 -25.27 13.38 -12.28
C PRO A 56 -24.16 14.28 -12.85
N THR A 57 -23.09 14.48 -12.08
CA THR A 57 -21.88 15.18 -12.55
C THR A 57 -21.05 14.25 -13.44
N LYS A 58 -20.25 14.82 -14.34
CA LYS A 58 -19.32 14.04 -15.19
C LYS A 58 -18.40 13.15 -14.35
N SER A 59 -17.89 13.68 -13.24
CA SER A 59 -17.02 12.93 -12.31
C SER A 59 -17.76 11.77 -11.64
N ASN A 60 -19.00 11.97 -11.18
CA ASN A 60 -19.77 10.89 -10.56
C ASN A 60 -20.17 9.80 -11.58
N GLN A 61 -20.52 10.19 -12.81
CA GLN A 61 -20.78 9.24 -13.89
C GLN A 61 -19.53 8.43 -14.25
N GLU A 62 -18.37 9.07 -14.32
CA GLU A 62 -17.09 8.40 -14.55
C GLU A 62 -16.74 7.44 -13.41
N ILE A 63 -16.95 7.83 -12.15
CA ILE A 63 -16.79 6.96 -10.99
C ILE A 63 -17.71 5.73 -11.08
N GLN A 64 -19.00 5.93 -11.35
CA GLN A 64 -19.97 4.82 -11.49
C GLN A 64 -19.59 3.87 -12.63
N MET A 65 -19.18 4.42 -13.78
CA MET A 65 -18.75 3.62 -14.91
C MET A 65 -17.49 2.80 -14.59
N LEU A 66 -16.47 3.42 -13.97
CA LEU A 66 -15.23 2.74 -13.59
C LEU A 66 -15.48 1.69 -12.51
N ASP A 67 -16.36 1.98 -11.55
CA ASP A 67 -16.76 1.05 -10.49
C ASP A 67 -17.43 -0.20 -11.07
N GLU A 68 -18.38 -0.03 -11.99
CA GLU A 68 -19.05 -1.15 -12.66
C GLU A 68 -18.09 -1.96 -13.54
N GLN A 69 -17.18 -1.30 -14.26
CA GLN A 69 -16.13 -2.00 -15.03
C GLN A 69 -15.25 -2.87 -14.12
N VAL A 70 -14.79 -2.33 -12.99
CA VAL A 70 -14.00 -3.09 -12.00
C VAL A 70 -14.82 -4.25 -11.44
N ARG A 71 -16.09 -4.03 -11.10
CA ARG A 71 -17.01 -5.07 -10.62
C ARG A 71 -17.12 -6.22 -11.61
N LEU A 72 -17.40 -5.94 -12.87
CA LEU A 72 -17.53 -6.96 -13.92
C LEU A 72 -16.23 -7.75 -14.14
N LEU A 73 -15.08 -7.07 -14.18
CA LEU A 73 -13.78 -7.72 -14.31
C LEU A 73 -13.46 -8.65 -13.13
N ILE A 74 -13.78 -8.24 -11.91
CA ILE A 74 -13.58 -9.08 -10.71
C ILE A 74 -14.47 -10.32 -10.76
N LEU A 75 -15.75 -10.16 -11.12
CA LEU A 75 -16.67 -11.29 -11.22
C LEU A 75 -16.24 -12.27 -12.32
N ASP A 76 -15.68 -11.77 -13.42
CA ASP A 76 -15.11 -12.60 -14.49
C ASP A 76 -13.91 -13.42 -13.98
N VAL A 77 -12.97 -12.79 -13.27
CA VAL A 77 -11.85 -13.50 -12.62
C VAL A 77 -12.33 -14.55 -11.63
N ALA A 78 -13.34 -14.23 -10.82
CA ALA A 78 -13.90 -15.18 -9.84
C ALA A 78 -14.55 -16.40 -10.52
N LYS A 79 -15.28 -16.20 -11.62
CA LYS A 79 -15.91 -17.29 -12.39
C LYS A 79 -14.88 -18.23 -13.01
N GLU A 80 -13.81 -17.69 -13.60
CA GLU A 80 -12.75 -18.51 -14.21
C GLU A 80 -12.01 -19.38 -13.19
N GLN A 81 -11.73 -18.83 -12.00
CA GLN A 81 -11.03 -19.55 -10.94
C GLN A 81 -11.87 -20.68 -10.35
N HIS A 82 -13.20 -20.51 -10.29
CA HIS A 82 -14.10 -21.59 -9.86
C HIS A 82 -14.03 -22.82 -10.78
N HIS A 83 -13.77 -22.63 -12.07
CA HIS A 83 -13.63 -23.73 -13.04
C HIS A 83 -12.27 -24.45 -12.98
N TYR A 84 -11.24 -23.81 -12.41
CA TYR A 84 -9.90 -24.36 -12.30
C TYR A 84 -9.72 -25.11 -10.96
N GLN A 85 -10.21 -26.35 -10.88
CA GLN A 85 -10.17 -27.20 -9.67
C GLN A 85 -8.76 -27.56 -9.17
N ASP A 86 -7.70 -27.31 -9.94
CA ASP A 86 -6.30 -27.64 -9.59
C ASP A 86 -5.56 -26.51 -8.82
N SER A 87 -6.21 -25.36 -8.60
CA SER A 87 -5.64 -24.26 -7.81
C SER A 87 -5.88 -24.47 -6.31
N HIS A 88 -5.20 -25.45 -5.71
CA HIS A 88 -5.09 -25.49 -4.26
C HIS A 88 -4.44 -24.17 -3.76
N ASN A 89 -5.20 -23.35 -3.03
CA ASN A 89 -4.79 -22.19 -2.22
C ASN A 89 -4.67 -20.80 -2.87
N SER A 90 -5.55 -20.39 -3.80
CA SER A 90 -5.66 -18.96 -4.14
C SER A 90 -6.55 -18.21 -3.13
N LEU A 91 -6.22 -16.95 -2.80
CA LEU A 91 -7.02 -16.13 -1.89
C LEU A 91 -8.42 -15.86 -2.46
N VAL A 92 -8.54 -15.76 -3.79
CA VAL A 92 -9.83 -15.61 -4.47
C VAL A 92 -10.75 -16.81 -4.25
N ASN A 93 -10.23 -18.04 -4.25
CA ASN A 93 -11.04 -19.23 -3.96
C ASN A 93 -11.57 -19.20 -2.52
N ALA A 94 -10.74 -18.81 -1.55
CA ALA A 94 -11.18 -18.64 -0.16
C ALA A 94 -12.29 -17.56 -0.02
N ILE A 95 -12.24 -16.50 -0.82
CA ILE A 95 -13.30 -15.47 -0.86
C ILE A 95 -14.58 -16.03 -1.48
N ILE A 96 -14.47 -16.79 -2.57
CA ILE A 96 -15.62 -17.43 -3.23
C ILE A 96 -16.29 -18.42 -2.28
N ASP A 97 -15.53 -19.28 -1.60
CA ASP A 97 -16.04 -20.24 -0.64
C ASP A 97 -16.72 -19.52 0.54
N GLY A 98 -16.11 -18.46 1.05
CA GLY A 98 -16.69 -17.62 2.11
C GLY A 98 -17.99 -16.91 1.70
N ALA A 99 -18.21 -16.71 0.40
CA ALA A 99 -19.45 -16.12 -0.12
C ALA A 99 -20.63 -17.11 -0.08
N GLN A 100 -20.38 -18.41 -0.04
CA GLN A 100 -21.42 -19.46 -0.07
C GLN A 100 -22.11 -19.67 1.29
N ASP A 101 -21.66 -19.00 2.35
CA ASP A 101 -22.20 -19.13 3.71
C ASP A 101 -23.52 -18.35 3.88
N GLY A 102 -24.63 -18.95 3.44
CA GLY A 102 -26.01 -18.52 3.72
C GLY A 102 -26.46 -17.22 3.05
N ARG A 103 -25.69 -16.68 2.10
CA ARG A 103 -25.97 -15.41 1.39
C ARG A 103 -26.89 -15.62 0.19
N SER A 104 -27.67 -14.60 -0.15
CA SER A 104 -28.30 -14.52 -1.47
C SER A 104 -27.26 -14.35 -2.57
N ALA A 105 -27.63 -14.63 -3.83
CA ALA A 105 -26.71 -14.51 -4.96
C ALA A 105 -26.13 -13.08 -5.10
N ALA A 106 -26.95 -12.05 -4.90
CA ALA A 106 -26.50 -10.65 -4.96
C ALA A 106 -25.52 -10.32 -3.83
N GLU A 107 -25.81 -10.75 -2.60
CA GLU A 107 -24.92 -10.54 -1.44
C GLU A 107 -23.60 -11.30 -1.58
N ALA A 108 -23.63 -12.49 -2.20
CA ALA A 108 -22.42 -13.26 -2.50
C ALA A 108 -21.54 -12.54 -3.54
N GLU A 109 -22.12 -12.01 -4.61
CA GLU A 109 -21.39 -11.21 -5.60
C GLU A 109 -20.78 -9.96 -4.97
N ASP A 110 -21.56 -9.21 -4.18
CA ASP A 110 -21.07 -8.01 -3.50
C ASP A 110 -19.96 -8.32 -2.49
N PHE A 111 -20.06 -9.47 -1.80
CA PHE A 111 -19.01 -9.96 -0.92
C PHE A 111 -17.71 -10.25 -1.69
N ILE A 112 -17.79 -10.96 -2.82
CA ILE A 112 -16.64 -11.27 -3.66
C ILE A 112 -16.01 -9.98 -4.19
N VAL A 113 -16.82 -9.12 -4.81
CA VAL A 113 -16.37 -7.87 -5.43
C VAL A 113 -15.74 -6.94 -4.40
N GLY A 114 -16.38 -6.74 -3.25
CA GLY A 114 -15.89 -5.87 -2.19
C GLY A 114 -14.54 -6.31 -1.63
N ASN A 115 -14.39 -7.61 -1.34
CA ASN A 115 -13.13 -8.15 -0.83
C ASN A 115 -12.01 -8.09 -1.88
N CYS A 116 -12.27 -8.53 -3.11
CA CYS A 116 -11.28 -8.53 -4.19
C CYS A 116 -10.83 -7.10 -4.52
N LYS A 117 -11.78 -6.16 -4.64
CA LYS A 117 -11.48 -4.74 -4.88
C LYS A 117 -10.59 -4.16 -3.79
N THR A 118 -10.88 -4.47 -2.52
CA THR A 118 -10.07 -4.03 -1.37
C THR A 118 -8.64 -4.55 -1.45
N ILE A 119 -8.45 -5.82 -1.82
CA ILE A 119 -7.14 -6.46 -1.93
C ILE A 119 -6.35 -5.91 -3.11
N TYR A 120 -6.96 -5.83 -4.30
CA TYR A 120 -6.34 -5.26 -5.50
C TYR A 120 -5.92 -3.80 -5.26
N PHE A 121 -6.82 -2.99 -4.72
CA PHE A 121 -6.55 -1.58 -4.45
C PHE A 121 -5.45 -1.41 -3.39
N GLY A 122 -5.64 -2.05 -2.22
CA GLY A 122 -4.78 -1.83 -1.07
C GLY A 122 -3.37 -2.38 -1.25
N GLY A 123 -3.22 -3.54 -1.88
CA GLY A 123 -1.94 -4.22 -1.92
C GLY A 123 -0.98 -3.71 -3.00
N HIS A 124 -1.48 -3.27 -4.16
CA HIS A 124 -0.62 -2.92 -5.30
C HIS A 124 -0.02 -1.53 -5.12
N GLU A 125 -0.88 -0.54 -4.89
CA GLU A 125 -0.44 0.87 -4.92
C GLU A 125 0.45 1.18 -3.72
N SER A 126 0.10 0.69 -2.53
CA SER A 126 0.88 0.94 -1.32
C SER A 126 2.28 0.33 -1.40
N THR A 127 2.39 -0.92 -1.85
CA THR A 127 3.66 -1.64 -1.93
C THR A 127 4.56 -1.05 -3.00
N ALA A 128 4.02 -0.75 -4.19
CA ALA A 128 4.78 -0.10 -5.25
C ALA A 128 5.35 1.25 -4.80
N VAL A 129 4.52 2.10 -4.18
CA VAL A 129 4.92 3.42 -3.70
C VAL A 129 5.98 3.31 -2.59
N THR A 130 5.86 2.34 -1.67
CA THR A 130 6.93 2.08 -0.69
C THR A 130 8.24 1.66 -1.36
N ALA A 131 8.19 0.78 -2.37
CA ALA A 131 9.38 0.37 -3.12
C ALA A 131 10.04 1.57 -3.83
N ILE A 132 9.23 2.46 -4.41
CA ILE A 132 9.68 3.69 -5.05
C ILE A 132 10.43 4.58 -4.04
N TRP A 133 9.83 4.83 -2.87
CA TRP A 133 10.47 5.62 -1.81
C TRP A 133 11.75 4.96 -1.26
N CYS A 134 11.77 3.63 -1.13
CA CYS A 134 12.97 2.89 -0.71
C CYS A 134 14.12 3.11 -1.70
N LEU A 135 13.87 2.98 -3.00
CA LEU A 135 14.90 3.19 -4.02
C LEU A 135 15.37 4.64 -4.06
N MET A 136 14.47 5.61 -3.84
CA MET A 136 14.84 7.02 -3.73
C MET A 136 15.80 7.26 -2.57
N LEU A 137 15.44 6.78 -1.37
CA LEU A 137 16.23 6.95 -0.16
C LEU A 137 17.58 6.26 -0.28
N LEU A 138 17.63 5.04 -0.83
CA LEU A 138 18.90 4.35 -1.08
C LEU A 138 19.74 5.06 -2.14
N ALA A 139 19.13 5.60 -3.20
CA ALA A 139 19.84 6.35 -4.24
C ALA A 139 20.48 7.64 -3.70
N THR A 140 19.89 8.26 -2.68
CA THR A 140 20.43 9.46 -2.02
C THR A 140 21.37 9.16 -0.85
N HIS A 141 21.47 7.90 -0.39
CA HIS A 141 22.34 7.46 0.72
C HIS A 141 23.18 6.26 0.29
N SER A 142 24.30 6.52 -0.38
CA SER A 142 25.16 5.49 -0.98
C SER A 142 25.64 4.46 0.03
N GLU A 143 26.00 4.85 1.25
CA GLU A 143 26.46 3.90 2.27
C GLU A 143 25.38 2.88 2.64
N ALA A 144 24.13 3.30 2.78
CA ALA A 144 23.02 2.40 3.07
C ALA A 144 22.74 1.45 1.90
N MET A 145 22.92 1.90 0.66
CA MET A 145 22.80 1.06 -0.52
C MET A 145 23.84 -0.06 -0.55
N GLU A 146 25.12 0.27 -0.32
CA GLU A 146 26.20 -0.73 -0.34
C GLU A 146 25.99 -1.81 0.74
N VAL A 147 25.55 -1.40 1.93
CA VAL A 147 25.29 -2.33 3.04
C VAL A 147 24.09 -3.26 2.74
N CYS A 148 23.16 -2.85 1.87
CA CYS A 148 22.06 -3.71 1.42
C CYS A 148 22.48 -4.74 0.35
N ARG A 149 23.66 -4.60 -0.28
CA ARG A 149 24.10 -5.50 -1.35
C ARG A 149 24.62 -6.82 -0.77
N GLY A 150 23.78 -7.85 -0.78
CA GLY A 150 24.14 -9.21 -0.38
C GLY A 150 24.05 -10.19 -1.55
N ARG A 151 25.03 -11.09 -1.70
CA ARG A 151 24.99 -12.18 -2.70
C ARG A 151 24.30 -13.40 -2.11
N SER A 152 22.96 -13.43 -2.11
CA SER A 152 22.24 -14.61 -1.65
C SER A 152 21.09 -15.00 -2.57
N THR A 153 20.92 -16.32 -2.70
CA THR A 153 19.70 -16.92 -3.25
C THR A 153 18.54 -16.57 -2.32
N LEU A 154 17.45 -16.05 -2.89
CA LEU A 154 16.26 -15.70 -2.12
C LEU A 154 15.39 -16.94 -1.94
N ASP A 155 15.44 -17.51 -0.75
CA ASP A 155 14.43 -18.42 -0.21
C ASP A 155 13.70 -17.76 0.97
N VAL A 156 12.66 -18.41 1.50
CA VAL A 156 11.84 -17.88 2.60
C VAL A 156 12.69 -17.57 3.84
N ASP A 157 13.68 -18.41 4.15
CA ASP A 157 14.54 -18.20 5.32
C ASP A 157 15.56 -17.08 5.08
N ALA A 158 16.04 -16.89 3.85
CA ALA A 158 16.87 -15.78 3.46
C ALA A 158 16.13 -14.45 3.63
N LEU A 159 14.83 -14.39 3.29
CA LEU A 159 14.02 -13.18 3.51
C LEU A 159 13.91 -12.78 4.98
N ARG A 160 13.90 -13.75 5.89
CA ARG A 160 13.94 -13.50 7.35
C ARG A 160 15.29 -12.91 7.78
N ARG A 161 16.38 -13.27 7.11
CA ARG A 161 17.75 -12.80 7.40
C ARG A 161 18.11 -11.45 6.78
N LEU A 162 17.30 -10.90 5.89
CA LEU A 162 17.51 -9.57 5.27
C LEU A 162 17.28 -8.42 6.27
N LYS A 163 18.06 -8.37 7.35
CA LYS A 163 17.87 -7.45 8.48
C LYS A 163 18.03 -5.99 8.03
N ILE A 164 19.08 -5.68 7.28
CA ILE A 164 19.35 -4.33 6.76
C ILE A 164 18.23 -3.86 5.82
N VAL A 165 17.84 -4.69 4.84
CA VAL A 165 16.73 -4.36 3.93
C VAL A 165 15.43 -4.14 4.72
N THR A 166 15.19 -4.95 5.77
CA THR A 166 14.04 -4.75 6.67
C THR A 166 14.11 -3.38 7.35
N MET A 167 15.27 -2.98 7.89
CA MET A 167 15.44 -1.67 8.52
C MET A 167 15.19 -0.52 7.54
N VAL A 168 15.70 -0.62 6.31
CA VAL A 168 15.45 0.37 5.25
C VAL A 168 13.96 0.49 4.92
N ILE A 169 13.26 -0.64 4.79
CA ILE A 169 11.81 -0.64 4.53
C ILE A 169 11.06 0.04 5.68
N GLN A 170 11.39 -0.29 6.94
CA GLN A 170 10.72 0.29 8.10
C GLN A 170 10.98 1.81 8.20
N GLU A 171 12.23 2.25 8.00
CA GLU A 171 12.54 3.69 8.02
C GLU A 171 11.89 4.43 6.83
N THR A 172 11.76 3.76 5.68
CA THR A 172 11.01 4.31 4.55
C THR A 172 9.52 4.46 4.89
N LEU A 173 8.89 3.45 5.50
CA LEU A 173 7.50 3.50 5.91
C LEU A 173 7.24 4.55 6.99
N ARG A 174 8.27 4.91 7.79
CA ARG A 174 8.22 5.99 8.76
C ARG A 174 8.19 7.37 8.07
N LEU A 175 9.13 7.60 7.15
CA LEU A 175 9.27 8.90 6.48
C LEU A 175 8.20 9.13 5.39
N TYR A 176 7.81 8.08 4.69
CA TYR A 176 6.87 8.11 3.57
C TYR A 176 5.81 7.01 3.71
N PRO A 177 4.95 7.05 4.75
CA PRO A 177 3.87 6.10 4.92
C PRO A 177 2.88 6.24 3.76
N PRO A 178 2.60 5.18 2.96
CA PRO A 178 1.65 5.27 1.86
C PRO A 178 0.27 5.75 2.35
N ALA A 179 -0.26 5.15 3.42
CA ALA A 179 -1.43 5.66 4.12
C ALA A 179 -0.99 6.61 5.25
N SER A 180 -1.09 7.92 5.04
CA SER A 180 -0.58 8.95 5.95
C SER A 180 -1.58 9.45 6.99
N VAL A 181 -2.87 9.13 6.83
CA VAL A 181 -3.94 9.48 7.77
C VAL A 181 -4.76 8.22 8.03
N MET A 182 -5.03 7.95 9.30
CA MET A 182 -5.99 6.92 9.71
C MET A 182 -7.29 7.61 10.10
N MET A 183 -8.43 7.11 9.62
CA MET A 183 -9.74 7.69 9.92
C MET A 183 -10.63 6.62 10.57
N GLN A 184 -11.36 6.99 11.61
CA GLN A 184 -12.34 6.14 12.29
C GLN A 184 -13.59 6.95 12.60
N GLU A 185 -14.76 6.34 12.50
CA GLU A 185 -16.01 6.95 12.94
C GLU A 185 -16.37 6.47 14.35
N ALA A 186 -16.72 7.39 15.23
CA ALA A 186 -17.27 7.05 16.55
C ALA A 186 -18.68 6.47 16.38
N LEU A 187 -18.83 5.15 16.53
CA LEU A 187 -20.13 4.48 16.37
C LEU A 187 -21.10 4.73 17.55
N THR A 188 -20.55 5.17 18.68
CA THR A 188 -21.26 5.61 19.88
C THR A 188 -20.55 6.84 20.42
N ASP A 189 -21.14 7.52 21.40
CA ASP A 189 -20.42 8.53 22.16
C ASP A 189 -19.23 7.86 22.87
N VAL A 190 -18.03 8.41 22.70
CA VAL A 190 -16.79 7.89 23.27
C VAL A 190 -15.99 9.00 23.92
N LYS A 191 -15.20 8.67 24.96
CA LYS A 191 -14.33 9.63 25.63
C LYS A 191 -12.87 9.30 25.35
N LEU A 192 -12.14 10.24 24.75
CA LEU A 192 -10.70 10.13 24.47
C LEU A 192 -9.93 11.02 25.43
N GLY A 193 -9.43 10.43 26.52
CA GLY A 193 -8.83 11.18 27.63
C GLY A 193 -9.86 12.13 28.26
N ASN A 194 -9.67 13.43 28.09
CA ASN A 194 -10.59 14.46 28.58
C ASN A 194 -11.55 15.00 27.51
N ILE A 195 -11.53 14.44 26.30
CA ILE A 195 -12.32 14.91 25.16
C ILE A 195 -13.53 13.99 24.99
N GLU A 196 -14.73 14.58 24.99
CA GLU A 196 -15.97 13.89 24.63
C GLU A 196 -16.11 13.90 23.10
N VAL A 197 -16.30 12.72 22.49
CA VAL A 197 -16.43 12.53 21.06
C VAL A 197 -17.82 11.95 20.77
N PRO A 198 -18.76 12.75 20.26
CA PRO A 198 -20.10 12.29 19.94
C PRO A 198 -20.11 11.22 18.84
N ARG A 199 -21.13 10.37 18.86
CA ARG A 199 -21.45 9.43 17.79
C ARG A 199 -21.51 10.15 16.43
N GLY A 200 -20.99 9.50 15.39
CA GLY A 200 -20.90 10.00 14.02
C GLY A 200 -19.68 10.90 13.76
N THR A 201 -18.87 11.20 14.78
CA THR A 201 -17.66 12.00 14.61
C THR A 201 -16.56 11.19 13.93
N ILE A 202 -15.99 11.72 12.85
CA ILE A 202 -14.79 11.15 12.21
C ILE A 202 -13.55 11.65 12.95
N VAL A 203 -12.85 10.73 13.61
CA VAL A 203 -11.56 10.97 14.25
C VAL A 203 -10.45 10.64 13.26
N GLN A 204 -9.57 11.61 13.01
CA GLN A 204 -8.42 11.45 12.12
C GLN A 204 -7.12 11.46 12.92
N VAL A 205 -6.26 10.49 12.65
CA VAL A 205 -4.93 10.38 13.26
C VAL A 205 -3.88 10.57 12.16
N PRO A 206 -3.15 11.70 12.14
CA PRO A 206 -2.13 11.97 11.15
C PRO A 206 -0.90 11.13 11.43
N ARG A 207 -0.80 9.98 10.75
CA ARG A 207 0.27 8.99 10.92
C ARG A 207 1.65 9.60 10.68
N LEU A 208 1.80 10.41 9.62
CA LEU A 208 3.06 11.05 9.28
C LEU A 208 3.57 11.94 10.43
N MET A 209 2.68 12.66 11.12
CA MET A 209 3.07 13.49 12.27
C MET A 209 3.56 12.65 13.43
N LEU A 210 2.91 11.52 13.75
CA LEU A 210 3.38 10.58 14.77
C LEU A 210 4.76 10.00 14.43
N HIS A 211 5.00 9.74 13.13
CA HIS A 211 6.24 9.17 12.64
C HIS A 211 7.41 10.16 12.60
N LEU A 212 7.13 11.47 12.61
CA LEU A 212 8.10 12.55 12.59
C LEU A 212 8.18 13.33 13.92
N ASP A 213 7.44 12.87 14.95
CA ASP A 213 7.41 13.51 16.26
C ASP A 213 8.80 13.44 16.93
N LYS A 214 9.39 14.61 17.21
CA LYS A 214 10.75 14.71 17.75
C LYS A 214 10.86 14.23 19.20
N GLU A 215 9.77 14.22 19.97
CA GLU A 215 9.78 13.69 21.33
C GLU A 215 9.85 12.16 21.35
N ALA A 216 9.19 11.51 20.39
CA ALA A 216 9.20 10.07 20.21
C ALA A 216 10.46 9.58 19.49
N TRP A 217 10.90 10.28 18.44
CA TRP A 217 11.93 9.81 17.50
C TRP A 217 13.29 10.50 17.65
N GLY A 218 13.38 11.57 18.44
CA GLY A 218 14.60 12.35 18.63
C GLY A 218 14.69 13.58 17.70
N ALA A 219 15.74 14.39 17.91
CA ALA A 219 15.93 15.64 17.16
C ALA A 219 16.10 15.44 15.64
N ASP A 220 16.57 14.24 15.27
CA ASP A 220 16.85 13.75 13.93
C ASP A 220 15.65 13.01 13.29
N ALA A 221 14.42 13.23 13.78
CA ALA A 221 13.22 12.53 13.29
C ALA A 221 12.99 12.71 11.78
N ASP A 222 13.46 13.78 11.17
CA ASP A 222 13.38 14.04 9.73
C ASP A 222 14.49 13.39 8.89
N GLU A 223 15.49 12.78 9.54
CA GLU A 223 16.60 12.10 8.87
C GLU A 223 16.28 10.63 8.56
N PHE A 224 16.81 10.15 7.43
CA PHE A 224 16.76 8.74 7.07
C PHE A 224 17.85 7.96 7.81
N ARG A 225 17.47 7.26 8.88
CA ARG A 225 18.38 6.45 9.68
C ARG A 225 17.83 5.04 9.94
N PRO A 226 18.08 4.08 9.03
CA PRO A 226 17.63 2.69 9.18
C PRO A 226 18.03 2.02 10.50
N ASP A 227 19.20 2.39 11.06
CA ASP A 227 19.74 1.81 12.29
C ASP A 227 18.85 2.00 13.53
N ARG A 228 17.87 2.91 13.49
CA ARG A 228 16.81 3.00 14.52
C ARG A 228 16.13 1.65 14.75
N PHE A 229 15.99 0.86 13.68
CA PHE A 229 15.32 -0.45 13.71
C PHE A 229 16.27 -1.63 13.97
N ALA A 230 17.55 -1.40 14.33
CA ALA A 230 18.54 -2.46 14.55
C ALA A 230 18.14 -3.47 15.65
N ASN A 231 17.43 -2.96 16.66
CA ASN A 231 16.92 -3.74 17.80
C ASN A 231 15.42 -4.06 17.67
N GLY A 232 14.87 -3.94 16.45
CA GLY A 232 13.47 -4.19 16.15
C GLY A 232 12.56 -2.98 16.37
N VAL A 233 11.33 -3.10 15.89
CA VAL A 233 10.33 -2.00 15.86
C VAL A 233 10.00 -1.47 17.26
N ALA A 234 9.90 -2.35 18.26
CA ALA A 234 9.55 -1.96 19.63
C ALA A 234 10.59 -1.04 20.29
N ALA A 235 11.84 -1.07 19.82
CA ALA A 235 12.94 -0.26 20.33
C ALA A 235 13.27 0.95 19.43
N ALA A 236 12.53 1.15 18.34
CA ALA A 236 12.88 2.15 17.32
C ALA A 236 12.59 3.60 17.74
N CYS A 237 11.68 3.80 18.69
CA CYS A 237 11.31 5.09 19.25
C CYS A 237 10.96 4.94 20.74
N ARG A 238 10.91 6.06 21.48
CA ARG A 238 10.65 6.07 22.92
C ARG A 238 9.32 5.42 23.30
N ALA A 239 8.32 5.56 22.43
CA ALA A 239 6.97 5.05 22.62
C ALA A 239 6.56 4.25 21.38
N ALA A 240 6.65 2.92 21.45
CA ALA A 240 6.44 2.05 20.28
C ALA A 240 5.09 2.24 19.55
N HIS A 241 4.05 2.69 20.25
CA HIS A 241 2.74 2.98 19.65
C HIS A 241 2.75 4.21 18.73
N MET A 242 3.81 5.02 18.74
CA MET A 242 4.03 6.11 17.80
C MET A 242 4.38 5.60 16.40
N TYR A 243 4.84 4.35 16.27
CA TYR A 243 5.15 3.73 15.00
C TYR A 243 4.04 2.78 14.51
N VAL A 244 3.13 3.32 13.70
CA VAL A 244 1.95 2.60 13.16
C VAL A 244 1.89 2.55 11.61
N PRO A 245 2.95 2.09 10.91
CA PRO A 245 2.98 2.06 9.43
C PRO A 245 1.88 1.19 8.80
N PHE A 246 1.42 0.18 9.52
CA PHE A 246 0.37 -0.75 9.10
C PHE A 246 -0.92 -0.58 9.91
N GLY A 247 -1.06 0.52 10.65
CA GLY A 247 -2.16 0.73 11.59
C GLY A 247 -1.92 0.01 12.93
N HIS A 248 -2.99 -0.09 13.72
CA HIS A 248 -2.96 -0.73 15.04
C HIS A 248 -4.34 -1.31 15.39
N GLY A 249 -4.37 -2.32 16.27
CA GLY A 249 -5.59 -2.93 16.77
C GLY A 249 -6.34 -3.78 15.73
N PRO A 250 -7.67 -3.94 15.86
CA PRO A 250 -8.48 -4.84 15.01
C PRO A 250 -8.51 -4.48 13.52
N ARG A 251 -8.07 -3.27 13.17
CA ARG A 251 -7.99 -2.77 11.78
C ARG A 251 -6.54 -2.64 11.29
N THR A 252 -5.62 -3.37 11.91
CA THR A 252 -4.25 -3.52 11.41
C THR A 252 -4.28 -4.11 9.99
N CYS A 253 -3.38 -3.64 9.13
CA CYS A 253 -3.30 -4.06 7.74
C CYS A 253 -3.12 -5.58 7.62
N ILE A 254 -4.12 -6.26 7.05
CA ILE A 254 -4.07 -7.69 6.78
C ILE A 254 -2.96 -8.06 5.78
N GLY A 255 -2.59 -7.14 4.89
CA GLY A 255 -1.55 -7.30 3.89
C GLY A 255 -0.12 -7.05 4.38
N GLN A 256 0.10 -6.72 5.66
CA GLN A 256 1.42 -6.34 6.19
C GLN A 256 2.51 -7.38 5.88
N ASN A 257 2.24 -8.67 6.10
CA ASN A 257 3.23 -9.71 5.88
C ASN A 257 3.56 -9.90 4.40
N LEU A 258 2.55 -9.81 3.52
CA LEU A 258 2.72 -9.88 2.07
C LEU A 258 3.55 -8.69 1.57
N ALA A 259 3.18 -7.47 1.96
CA ALA A 259 3.90 -6.26 1.58
C ALA A 259 5.38 -6.31 2.03
N MET A 260 5.66 -6.72 3.26
CA MET A 260 7.04 -6.85 3.75
C MET A 260 7.82 -7.93 3.01
N ALA A 261 7.19 -9.04 2.63
CA ALA A 261 7.85 -10.09 1.83
C ALA A 261 8.16 -9.60 0.41
N GLU A 262 7.18 -8.99 -0.25
CA GLU A 262 7.32 -8.43 -1.60
C GLU A 262 8.42 -7.37 -1.65
N LEU A 263 8.38 -6.37 -0.75
CA LEU A 263 9.39 -5.31 -0.68
C LEU A 263 10.80 -5.87 -0.51
N LYS A 264 10.97 -6.86 0.37
CA LYS A 264 12.27 -7.51 0.59
C LYS A 264 12.76 -8.23 -0.67
N VAL A 265 11.89 -8.98 -1.34
CA VAL A 265 12.23 -9.70 -2.57
C VAL A 265 12.64 -8.70 -3.66
N VAL A 266 11.80 -7.68 -3.90
CA VAL A 266 12.01 -6.67 -4.94
C VAL A 266 13.31 -5.92 -4.70
N LEU A 267 13.51 -5.37 -3.50
CA LEU A 267 14.72 -4.62 -3.17
C LEU A 267 15.97 -5.51 -3.24
N ALA A 268 15.95 -6.72 -2.68
CA ALA A 268 17.11 -7.60 -2.74
C ALA A 268 17.46 -8.00 -4.20
N ARG A 269 16.48 -8.25 -5.06
CA ARG A 269 16.72 -8.56 -6.48
C ARG A 269 17.22 -7.36 -7.27
N LEU A 270 16.72 -6.17 -6.99
CA LEU A 270 17.14 -4.95 -7.69
C LEU A 270 18.56 -4.54 -7.27
N LEU A 271 18.82 -4.47 -5.96
CA LEU A 271 20.10 -3.99 -5.42
C LEU A 271 21.27 -4.94 -5.70
N THR A 272 21.01 -6.22 -5.97
CA THR A 272 22.04 -7.19 -6.38
C THR A 272 22.44 -7.05 -7.85
N LYS A 273 21.57 -6.49 -8.70
CA LYS A 273 21.78 -6.42 -10.15
C LYS A 273 22.02 -5.00 -10.66
N PHE A 274 21.61 -4.00 -9.89
CA PHE A 274 21.59 -2.61 -10.31
C PHE A 274 22.04 -1.67 -9.18
N ALA A 275 22.79 -0.64 -9.57
CA ALA A 275 22.99 0.55 -8.75
C ALA A 275 21.99 1.64 -9.19
N PHE A 276 21.54 2.44 -8.23
CA PHE A 276 20.60 3.53 -8.48
C PHE A 276 21.22 4.85 -8.02
N SER A 277 20.97 5.91 -8.79
CA SER A 277 21.30 7.28 -8.39
C SER A 277 20.20 8.25 -8.83
N PRO A 278 20.04 9.40 -8.15
CA PRO A 278 19.02 10.37 -8.50
C PRO A 278 19.26 10.92 -9.91
N SER A 279 18.22 10.97 -10.75
CA SER A 279 18.33 11.65 -12.04
C SER A 279 18.45 13.17 -11.81
N PRO A 280 19.19 13.91 -12.66
CA PRO A 280 19.15 15.38 -12.64
C PRO A 280 17.74 15.98 -12.86
N ARG A 281 16.80 15.20 -13.40
CA ARG A 281 15.39 15.60 -13.56
C ARG A 281 14.53 15.33 -12.34
N TYR A 282 15.07 14.67 -11.31
CA TYR A 282 14.30 14.36 -10.10
C TYR A 282 13.93 15.64 -9.37
N ARG A 283 12.64 15.75 -9.03
CA ARG A 283 12.08 16.84 -8.23
C ARG A 283 11.41 16.25 -7.01
N HIS A 284 11.99 16.48 -5.84
CA HIS A 284 11.39 16.00 -4.59
C HIS A 284 10.11 16.78 -4.29
N SER A 285 8.97 16.11 -4.44
CA SER A 285 7.66 16.68 -4.16
C SER A 285 6.69 15.55 -3.81
N PRO A 286 6.65 15.11 -2.54
CA PRO A 286 5.61 14.19 -2.08
C PRO A 286 4.24 14.84 -2.24
N ALA A 287 3.31 14.15 -2.91
CA ALA A 287 1.94 14.58 -3.09
C ALA A 287 1.01 13.66 -2.30
N PHE A 288 0.11 14.25 -1.52
CA PHE A 288 -0.97 13.51 -0.87
C PHE A 288 -2.18 13.47 -1.81
N ARG A 289 -2.48 12.27 -2.32
CA ARG A 289 -3.73 12.00 -3.03
C ARG A 289 -4.59 11.11 -2.15
N LEU A 290 -4.55 9.80 -2.41
CA LEU A 290 -5.05 8.78 -1.49
C LEU A 290 -3.88 8.10 -0.75
N THR A 291 -2.71 8.09 -1.38
CA THR A 291 -1.42 7.72 -0.78
C THR A 291 -0.42 8.89 -0.89
N ILE A 292 0.65 8.84 -0.10
CA ILE A 292 1.81 9.73 -0.31
C ILE A 292 2.69 9.17 -1.41
N GLU A 293 2.68 9.79 -2.58
CA GLU A 293 3.43 9.36 -3.77
C GLU A 293 4.27 10.50 -4.38
N PRO A 294 5.26 10.21 -5.24
CA PRO A 294 6.04 11.26 -5.91
C PRO A 294 5.16 12.05 -6.90
N GLY A 295 4.95 13.34 -6.65
CA GLY A 295 4.06 14.19 -7.44
C GLY A 295 4.48 14.39 -8.91
N PHE A 296 5.78 14.27 -9.20
CA PHE A 296 6.36 14.36 -10.56
C PHE A 296 6.96 13.03 -11.03
N GLY A 297 6.61 11.91 -10.37
CA GLY A 297 7.26 10.63 -10.57
C GLY A 297 8.69 10.57 -10.00
N LEU A 298 9.29 9.39 -10.06
CA LEU A 298 10.65 9.14 -9.56
C LEU A 298 11.60 8.68 -10.69
N PRO A 299 12.22 9.61 -11.43
CA PRO A 299 13.29 9.26 -12.37
C PRO A 299 14.59 8.97 -11.60
N LEU A 300 15.03 7.70 -11.66
CA LEU A 300 16.35 7.28 -11.18
C LEU A 300 17.21 6.86 -12.37
N MET A 301 18.50 7.13 -12.29
CA MET A 301 19.49 6.52 -13.17
C MET A 301 19.77 5.10 -12.67
N VAL A 302 19.83 4.14 -13.59
CA VAL A 302 19.99 2.72 -13.28
C VAL A 302 21.23 2.22 -14.02
N THR A 303 22.20 1.72 -13.27
CA THR A 303 23.43 1.13 -13.82
C THR A 303 23.46 -0.35 -13.50
N LYS A 304 23.58 -1.21 -14.52
CA LYS A 304 23.72 -2.65 -14.31
C LYS A 304 25.07 -2.94 -13.64
N LEU A 305 25.05 -3.73 -12.58
CA LEU A 305 26.24 -4.17 -11.87
C LEU A 305 26.92 -5.33 -12.63
N PRO A 306 28.25 -5.51 -12.48
CA PRO A 306 29.02 -6.59 -13.09
C PRO A 306 28.52 -7.99 -12.70
#